data_AF-A0AAP6A6U3-F1
#
_entry.id   AF-A0AAP6A6U3-F1
#
_cell.length_a   1.000
_cell.length_b   1.000
_cell.length_c   1.000
_cell.angle_alpha   90.00
_cell.angle_beta   90.00
_cell.angle_gamma   90.00
#
_symmetry.space_group_name_H-M   'P 1'
#
loop_
_entity.id
_entity.type
_entity.pdbx_description
1 polymer ?
#
loop_
_entity_poly.entity_id
_entity_poly.type
_entity_poly.pdbx_seq_one_letter_code
_entity_poly.pdbx_strand_id
1 'polypeptide(L)'
;MVVPKFRAWDRTRNEWSNSFFIYSEGGLYTPNYGFDRKHLKKRTDVYPIVKQERFILMQSTGLFSTFSEDELFEDDVIFWTYFDEFEDTGKARIVYRDGC
;
A
#
# COMPACT_ATOMS: atom_id res chain seq x y z
N MET A 1 -6.65 -3.31 -19.03
CA MET A 1 -6.24 -4.32 -18.04
C MET A 1 -5.79 -3.58 -16.79
N VAL A 2 -6.45 -3.76 -15.65
CA VAL A 2 -6.01 -3.16 -14.38
C VAL A 2 -4.97 -4.10 -13.78
N VAL A 3 -3.74 -3.62 -13.64
CA VAL A 3 -2.68 -4.36 -12.94
C VAL A 3 -2.92 -4.18 -11.45
N PRO A 4 -3.07 -5.26 -10.66
CA PRO A 4 -3.28 -5.12 -9.22
C PRO A 4 -2.05 -4.48 -8.59
N LYS A 5 -2.25 -3.34 -7.91
CA LYS A 5 -1.24 -2.62 -7.15
C LYS A 5 -1.66 -2.53 -5.70
N PHE A 6 -0.68 -2.60 -4.81
CA PHE A 6 -0.91 -2.63 -3.37
C PHE A 6 0.12 -1.76 -2.65
N ARG A 7 -0.28 -1.20 -1.51
CA ARG A 7 0.61 -0.60 -0.52
C ARG A 7 0.32 -1.21 0.84
N ALA A 8 1.31 -1.20 1.75
CA ALA A 8 1.15 -1.77 3.08
C ALA A 8 1.68 -0.84 4.16
N TRP A 9 0.87 -0.57 5.18
CA TRP A 9 1.23 0.27 6.33
C TRP A 9 1.77 -0.57 7.49
N ASP A 10 2.96 -0.26 7.99
CA ASP A 10 3.53 -0.88 9.20
C ASP A 10 2.98 -0.18 10.46
N ARG A 11 2.01 -0.79 11.13
CA ARG A 11 1.45 -0.20 12.37
C ARG A 11 2.47 -0.09 13.51
N THR A 12 3.50 -0.92 13.52
CA THR A 12 4.51 -0.90 14.59
C THR A 12 5.55 0.19 14.36
N ARG A 13 5.90 0.44 13.09
CA ARG A 13 6.91 1.45 12.72
C ARG A 13 6.31 2.79 12.30
N ASN A 14 5.00 2.83 12.08
CA ASN A 14 4.26 4.00 11.61
C ASN A 14 4.80 4.54 10.28
N GLU A 15 5.06 3.63 9.33
CA GLU A 15 5.64 3.93 8.02
C GLU A 15 5.08 3.01 6.93
N TRP A 16 5.19 3.44 5.67
CA TRP A 16 4.92 2.58 4.52
C TRP A 16 6.01 1.52 4.35
N SER A 17 5.60 0.27 4.13
CA SER A 17 6.53 -0.82 3.85
C SER A 17 7.05 -0.77 2.42
N ASN A 18 8.37 -0.83 2.27
CA ASN A 18 9.05 -0.81 0.97
C ASN A 18 9.03 -2.17 0.25
N SER A 19 8.74 -3.28 0.94
CA SER A 19 8.78 -4.63 0.34
C SER A 19 7.95 -5.62 1.16
N PHE A 20 6.96 -6.24 0.52
CA PHE A 20 6.16 -7.31 1.10
C PHE A 20 5.70 -8.29 0.00
N PHE A 21 5.28 -9.48 0.44
CA PHE A 21 4.71 -10.52 -0.41
C PHE A 21 3.29 -10.85 0.08
N ILE A 22 2.36 -10.97 -0.86
CA ILE A 22 1.00 -11.46 -0.61
C ILE A 22 0.96 -12.93 -1.02
N TYR A 23 0.56 -13.79 -0.10
CA TYR A 23 0.44 -15.23 -0.37
C TYR A 23 -1.01 -15.61 -0.70
N SER A 24 -1.19 -16.62 -1.55
CA SER A 24 -2.52 -17.07 -2.02
C SER A 24 -3.41 -17.63 -0.91
N GLU A 25 -2.81 -18.20 0.13
CA GLU A 25 -3.52 -18.64 1.35
C GLU A 25 -3.88 -17.46 2.28
N GLY A 26 -3.54 -16.24 1.87
CA GLY A 26 -3.73 -15.02 2.63
C GLY A 26 -2.52 -14.63 3.49
N GLY A 27 -2.51 -13.37 3.91
CA GLY A 27 -1.49 -12.81 4.79
C GLY A 27 -0.35 -12.09 4.05
N LEU A 28 0.32 -11.22 4.81
CA LEU A 28 1.46 -10.44 4.36
C LEU A 28 2.75 -10.98 4.95
N TYR A 29 3.77 -11.06 4.12
CA TYR A 29 5.07 -11.60 4.48
C TYR A 29 6.16 -10.62 4.11
N THR A 30 7.19 -10.50 4.94
CA THR A 30 8.37 -9.69 4.61
C THR A 30 9.65 -10.48 4.81
N PRO A 31 10.74 -10.07 4.15
CA PRO A 31 12.06 -10.60 4.48
C PRO A 31 12.34 -10.48 5.98
N ASN A 32 12.83 -11.55 6.59
CA ASN A 32 13.31 -11.51 7.96
C ASN A 32 14.64 -10.75 8.02
N TYR A 33 14.59 -9.46 8.36
CA TYR A 33 15.80 -8.62 8.50
C TYR A 33 16.74 -9.07 9.63
N GLY A 34 16.29 -9.96 10.53
CA GLY A 34 17.12 -10.56 11.58
C GLY A 34 17.94 -11.78 11.12
N PHE A 35 17.78 -12.22 9.86
CA PHE A 35 18.60 -13.29 9.31
C PHE A 35 19.92 -12.70 8.80
N ASP A 36 21.05 -13.16 9.35
CA ASP A 36 22.37 -12.69 8.94
C ASP A 36 22.59 -12.99 7.45
N ARG A 37 22.60 -11.93 6.64
CA ARG A 37 22.83 -11.97 5.18
C ARG A 37 24.15 -12.64 4.80
N LYS A 38 25.12 -12.73 5.72
CA LYS A 38 26.39 -13.44 5.48
C LYS A 38 26.17 -14.92 5.18
N HIS A 39 25.17 -15.55 5.79
CA HIS A 39 24.82 -16.96 5.54
C HIS A 39 24.07 -17.17 4.22
N LEU A 40 23.48 -16.11 3.63
CA LEU A 40 22.70 -16.17 2.39
C LEU A 40 23.51 -15.86 1.12
N LYS A 41 24.75 -15.36 1.23
CA LYS A 41 25.61 -15.09 0.06
C LYS A 41 25.83 -16.30 -0.86
N LYS A 42 25.57 -17.52 -0.38
CA LYS A 42 25.74 -18.77 -1.11
C LYS A 42 24.43 -19.55 -1.35
N ARG A 43 23.29 -19.04 -0.91
CA ARG A 43 21.98 -19.70 -1.00
C ARG A 43 20.94 -18.71 -1.49
N THR A 44 20.65 -18.76 -2.79
CA THR A 44 19.59 -18.00 -3.45
C THR A 44 18.21 -18.65 -3.32
N ASP A 45 18.16 -19.84 -2.72
CA ASP A 45 17.00 -20.73 -2.63
C ASP A 45 16.14 -20.53 -1.38
N VAL A 46 16.65 -19.85 -0.34
CA VAL A 46 15.93 -19.69 0.93
C VAL A 46 15.95 -18.22 1.38
N TYR A 47 14.93 -17.46 0.99
CA TYR A 47 14.61 -16.18 1.64
C TYR A 47 13.68 -16.46 2.81
N PRO A 48 14.14 -16.37 4.08
CA PRO A 48 13.26 -16.54 5.22
C PRO A 48 12.28 -15.38 5.25
N ILE A 49 11.06 -15.67 4.82
CA ILE A 49 9.93 -14.77 4.93
C ILE A 49 9.14 -15.11 6.20
N VAL A 50 8.63 -14.10 6.87
CA VAL A 50 7.83 -14.27 8.08
C VAL A 50 6.50 -13.58 7.87
N LYS A 51 5.41 -14.20 8.32
CA LYS A 51 4.07 -13.58 8.31
C LYS A 51 4.06 -12.39 9.26
N GLN A 52 3.50 -11.28 8.83
CA GLN A 52 3.55 -10.00 9.53
C GLN A 52 2.13 -9.49 9.74
N GLU A 53 1.56 -9.78 10.90
CA GLU A 53 0.21 -9.34 11.28
C GLU A 53 0.14 -7.85 11.58
N ARG A 54 1.28 -7.18 11.69
CA ARG A 54 1.36 -5.74 11.92
C ARG A 54 1.03 -4.90 10.68
N PHE A 55 1.12 -5.48 9.48
CA PHE A 55 0.84 -4.74 8.25
C PHE A 55 -0.64 -4.66 7.94
N ILE A 56 -1.09 -3.49 7.50
CA ILE A 56 -2.40 -3.27 6.88
C ILE A 56 -2.17 -3.20 5.36
N LEU A 57 -2.82 -4.06 4.59
CA LEU A 57 -2.79 -4.03 3.13
C LEU A 57 -3.89 -3.10 2.61
N MET A 58 -3.58 -2.29 1.60
CA MET A 58 -4.57 -1.51 0.85
C MET A 58 -4.36 -1.75 -0.64
N GLN A 59 -5.44 -2.01 -1.37
CA GLN A 59 -5.42 -2.18 -2.81
C GLN A 59 -5.66 -0.84 -3.54
N SER A 60 -5.01 -0.65 -4.69
CA SER A 60 -5.33 0.45 -5.60
C SER A 60 -6.72 0.27 -6.19
N THR A 61 -7.47 1.37 -6.28
CA THR A 61 -8.75 1.45 -6.99
C THR A 61 -8.59 1.55 -8.51
N GLY A 62 -7.39 1.92 -8.98
CA GLY A 62 -7.14 2.31 -10.38
C GLY A 62 -7.72 3.67 -10.77
N LEU A 63 -8.30 4.41 -9.82
CA LEU A 63 -8.79 5.78 -10.00
C LEU A 63 -7.72 6.76 -9.53
N PHE A 64 -7.74 7.97 -10.10
CA PHE A 64 -6.81 9.03 -9.78
C PHE A 64 -7.59 10.24 -9.25
N SER A 65 -6.95 11.00 -8.37
CA SER A 65 -7.48 12.32 -7.97
C SER A 65 -7.67 13.21 -9.21
N THR A 66 -8.50 14.25 -9.11
CA THR A 66 -8.84 15.11 -10.27
C THR A 66 -7.61 15.81 -10.87
N PHE A 67 -6.54 15.98 -10.11
CA PHE A 67 -5.27 16.52 -10.59
C PHE A 67 -4.37 15.46 -11.26
N SER A 68 -4.79 14.20 -11.31
CA SER A 68 -4.08 13.06 -11.89
C SER A 68 -2.67 12.81 -11.31
N GLU A 69 -2.32 13.47 -10.21
CA GLU A 69 -1.00 13.35 -9.58
C GLU A 69 -0.89 12.09 -8.73
N ASP A 70 -2.02 11.60 -8.21
CA ASP A 70 -2.04 10.53 -7.22
C ASP A 70 -3.16 9.52 -7.46
N GLU A 71 -2.77 8.25 -7.44
CA GLU A 71 -3.65 7.07 -7.49
C GLU A 71 -4.31 6.85 -6.12
N LEU A 72 -5.61 6.58 -6.13
CA LEU A 72 -6.42 6.32 -4.95
C LEU A 72 -6.32 4.85 -4.54
N PHE A 73 -6.03 4.62 -3.26
CA PHE A 73 -6.05 3.31 -2.64
C PHE A 73 -7.19 3.22 -1.62
N GLU A 74 -7.53 1.99 -1.24
CA GLU A 74 -8.38 1.73 -0.08
C GLU A 74 -7.88 2.53 1.15
N ASP A 75 -8.83 3.03 1.93
CA ASP A 75 -8.65 3.87 3.13
C ASP A 75 -8.04 5.27 2.92
N ASP A 76 -7.81 5.74 1.68
CA ASP A 76 -7.49 7.15 1.45
C ASP A 76 -8.65 8.08 1.85
N VAL A 77 -8.35 9.16 2.59
CA VAL A 77 -9.33 10.21 2.87
C VAL A 77 -9.27 11.24 1.77
N ILE A 78 -10.39 11.41 1.06
CA ILE A 78 -10.52 12.40 0.01
C ILE A 78 -11.31 13.62 0.49
N PHE A 79 -10.85 14.80 0.09
CA PHE A 79 -11.64 16.01 0.11
C PHE A 79 -12.21 16.23 -1.29
N TRP A 80 -13.54 16.27 -1.37
CA TRP A 80 -14.28 16.53 -2.60
C TRP A 80 -14.90 17.92 -2.52
N THR A 81 -14.48 18.84 -3.40
CA THR A 81 -15.20 20.11 -3.55
C THR A 81 -16.40 19.88 -4.45
N TYR A 82 -17.60 19.92 -3.90
CA TYR A 82 -18.83 20.03 -4.67
C TYR A 82 -18.98 21.47 -5.19
N PHE A 83 -19.32 21.66 -6.47
CA PHE A 83 -19.58 22.97 -7.07
C PHE A 83 -21.09 23.17 -7.27
N ASP A 84 -21.58 24.38 -7.00
CA ASP A 84 -23.01 24.65 -6.90
C ASP A 84 -23.72 24.75 -8.26
N GLU A 85 -24.83 24.01 -8.34
CA GLU A 85 -26.05 24.20 -9.14
C GLU A 85 -26.01 24.28 -10.68
N PHE A 86 -24.86 24.38 -11.37
CA PHE A 86 -24.85 24.43 -12.86
C PHE A 86 -24.06 23.34 -13.59
N GLU A 87 -23.03 22.76 -12.97
CA GLU A 87 -22.28 21.64 -13.56
C GLU A 87 -21.82 20.69 -12.43
N ASP A 88 -22.00 19.37 -12.63
CA ASP A 88 -21.47 18.34 -11.71
C ASP A 88 -19.95 18.18 -11.93
N THR A 89 -19.20 19.24 -11.61
CA THR A 89 -17.74 19.25 -11.69
C THR A 89 -17.16 19.46 -10.29
N GLY A 90 -16.65 18.37 -9.72
CA GLY A 90 -15.94 18.41 -8.44
C GLY A 90 -14.47 18.07 -8.58
N LYS A 91 -13.67 18.56 -7.63
CA LYS A 91 -12.25 18.21 -7.52
C LYS A 91 -12.04 17.31 -6.30
N ALA A 92 -11.61 16.07 -6.55
CA ALA A 92 -11.06 15.19 -5.55
C ALA A 92 -9.59 15.56 -5.32
N ARG A 93 -9.22 15.73 -4.05
CA ARG A 93 -7.82 15.67 -3.60
C ARG A 93 -7.72 14.71 -2.43
N ILE A 94 -6.61 13.98 -2.34
CA ILE A 94 -6.36 13.15 -1.16
C ILE A 94 -5.78 14.05 -0.07
N VAL A 95 -6.38 14.02 1.13
CA VAL A 95 -5.98 14.85 2.27
C VAL A 95 -5.33 14.05 3.39
N TYR A 96 -5.46 12.72 3.37
CA TYR A 96 -4.82 11.83 4.32
C TYR A 96 -4.60 10.44 3.69
N ARG A 97 -3.43 9.84 3.96
CA ARG A 97 -3.03 8.53 3.42
C ARG A 97 -2.38 7.63 4.47
N ASP A 98 -1.56 8.23 5.31
CA ASP A 98 -0.79 7.52 6.34
C ASP A 98 -1.74 6.97 7.40
N GLY A 99 -1.49 5.77 7.95
CA GLY A 99 -2.49 5.02 8.73
C GLY A 99 -3.15 5.79 9.90
N CYS A 100 -4.30 5.28 10.37
CA CYS A 100 -5.02 5.82 11.54
C CYS A 100 -4.13 6.00 12.78
#